data_AF-A0A1S2CJE2-F1
#
_entry.id   AF-A0A1S2CJE2-F1
#
_cell.length_a   1.000
_cell.length_b   1.000
_cell.length_c   1.000
_cell.angle_alpha   90.00
_cell.angle_beta   90.00
_cell.angle_gamma   90.00
#
_symmetry.space_group_name_H-M   'P 1'
#
loop_
_entity.id
_entity.type
_entity.pdbx_description
1 polymer ?
#
loop_
_entity_poly.entity_id
_entity_poly.type
_entity_poly.pdbx_seq_one_letter_code
_entity_poly.pdbx_strand_id
1 'polypeptide(L)'
;MAIKKEKLTDNYASIPNFILRDSQLPLDTIGLLVYFLSLPEDWEVRATQIQQEFGIGREKRQRMYKQLEHAGHLVQLNGRGIDGRWTTETTAYQVPRN
;
A
#
# COMPACT_ATOMS: atom_id res chain seq x y z
N MET A 1 -21.51 -15.76 12.69
CA MET A 1 -20.64 -15.06 13.66
C MET A 1 -20.67 -13.58 13.32
N ALA A 2 -21.09 -12.71 14.24
CA ALA A 2 -21.20 -11.27 13.98
C ALA A 2 -20.03 -10.54 14.68
N ILE A 3 -19.24 -9.80 13.90
CA ILE A 3 -18.15 -8.97 14.41
C ILE A 3 -18.75 -7.62 14.81
N LYS A 4 -18.60 -7.21 16.07
CA LYS A 4 -19.03 -5.89 16.56
C LYS A 4 -17.80 -5.00 16.70
N LYS A 5 -17.84 -3.82 16.07
CA LYS A 5 -16.76 -2.83 16.10
C LYS A 5 -17.02 -1.85 17.26
N GLU A 6 -16.01 -1.59 18.07
CA GLU A 6 -16.07 -0.57 19.13
C GLU A 6 -15.94 0.83 18.52
N LYS A 7 -16.45 1.86 19.21
CA LYS A 7 -16.51 3.24 18.68
C LYS A 7 -15.09 3.83 18.70
N LEU A 8 -14.50 4.03 17.52
CA LEU A 8 -13.23 4.75 17.36
C LEU A 8 -13.46 6.24 17.67
N THR A 9 -12.72 6.80 18.64
CA THR A 9 -12.89 8.18 19.10
C THR A 9 -11.81 9.15 18.62
N ASP A 10 -10.69 8.67 18.07
CA ASP A 10 -9.69 9.49 17.38
C ASP A 10 -8.79 8.62 16.47
N ASN A 11 -8.11 9.22 15.48
CA ASN A 11 -7.20 8.57 14.49
C ASN A 11 -7.84 7.51 13.56
N TYR A 12 -8.77 7.91 12.69
CA TYR A 12 -9.34 7.03 11.67
C TYR A 12 -8.94 7.46 10.24
N ALA A 13 -8.65 6.49 9.38
CA ALA A 13 -8.49 6.71 7.95
C ALA A 13 -9.85 6.60 7.25
N SER A 14 -10.26 7.64 6.52
CA SER A 14 -11.44 7.59 5.66
C SER A 14 -11.04 7.01 4.31
N ILE A 15 -11.30 5.70 4.11
CA ILE A 15 -10.99 4.99 2.87
C ILE A 15 -12.27 4.82 2.03
N PRO A 16 -12.23 5.10 0.71
CA PRO A 16 -13.34 4.80 -0.18
C PRO A 16 -13.76 3.32 -0.14
N ASN A 17 -15.06 3.08 0.00
CA ASN A 17 -15.61 1.73 0.08
C ASN A 17 -15.29 0.85 -1.13
N PHE A 18 -15.06 1.44 -2.32
CA PHE A 18 -14.75 0.66 -3.51
C PHE A 18 -13.41 -0.10 -3.38
N ILE A 19 -12.42 0.47 -2.69
CA ILE A 19 -11.12 -0.20 -2.42
C ILE A 19 -11.34 -1.44 -1.56
N LEU A 20 -12.16 -1.32 -0.51
CA LEU A 20 -12.44 -2.42 0.42
C LEU A 20 -13.38 -3.49 -0.16
N ARG A 21 -14.11 -3.15 -1.23
CA ARG A 21 -15.05 -4.04 -1.91
C ARG A 21 -14.49 -4.60 -3.22
N ASP A 22 -13.24 -4.29 -3.55
CA ASP A 22 -12.60 -4.81 -4.74
C ASP A 22 -12.34 -6.30 -4.58
N SER A 23 -13.03 -7.12 -5.38
CA SER A 23 -12.88 -8.57 -5.38
C SER A 23 -11.66 -9.07 -6.16
N GLN A 24 -11.01 -8.20 -6.93
CA GLN A 24 -9.81 -8.51 -7.70
C GLN A 24 -8.55 -8.45 -6.83
N LEU A 25 -8.59 -7.68 -5.75
CA LEU A 25 -7.47 -7.55 -4.82
C LEU A 25 -7.64 -8.50 -3.62
N PRO A 26 -6.64 -9.34 -3.32
CA PRO A 26 -6.63 -10.09 -2.09
C PRO A 26 -6.59 -9.17 -0.86
N LEU A 27 -7.18 -9.62 0.25
CA LEU A 27 -7.33 -8.80 1.45
C LEU A 27 -6.00 -8.29 2.02
N ASP A 28 -4.92 -9.07 1.92
CA ASP A 28 -3.59 -8.63 2.35
C ASP A 28 -3.07 -7.46 1.51
N THR A 29 -3.36 -7.47 0.22
CA THR A 29 -3.00 -6.43 -0.75
C THR A 29 -3.84 -5.17 -0.54
N ILE A 30 -5.14 -5.31 -0.26
CA ILE A 30 -5.99 -4.20 0.18
C ILE A 30 -5.42 -3.57 1.46
N GLY A 31 -4.99 -4.39 2.42
CA GLY A 31 -4.40 -3.91 3.67
C GLY A 31 -3.17 -3.03 3.43
N LEU A 32 -2.31 -3.40 2.48
CA LEU A 32 -1.14 -2.60 2.12
C LEU A 32 -1.52 -1.27 1.44
N LEU A 33 -2.50 -1.30 0.53
CA LEU A 33 -3.00 -0.06 -0.10
C LEU A 33 -3.59 0.90 0.94
N VAL A 34 -4.43 0.38 1.85
CA VAL A 34 -5.03 1.17 2.93
C VAL A 34 -3.95 1.75 3.84
N TYR A 35 -2.90 1.00 4.14
CA TYR A 35 -1.76 1.52 4.87
C TYR A 35 -1.11 2.71 4.15
N PHE A 36 -0.79 2.59 2.86
CA PHE A 36 -0.23 3.71 2.10
C PHE A 36 -1.14 4.93 2.09
N LEU A 37 -2.45 4.75 1.94
CA LEU A 37 -3.42 5.85 1.95
C LEU A 37 -3.64 6.48 3.35
N SER A 38 -3.20 5.81 4.41
CA SER A 38 -3.28 6.34 5.77
C SER A 38 -2.09 7.20 6.16
N LEU A 39 -1.01 7.18 5.37
CA LEU A 39 0.20 7.95 5.61
C LEU A 39 0.06 9.38 5.06
N PRO A 40 0.79 10.36 5.62
CA PRO A 40 0.90 11.70 5.04
C PRO A 40 1.43 11.69 3.60
N GLU A 41 1.08 12.72 2.81
CA GLU A 41 1.46 12.81 1.39
C GLU A 41 2.98 12.89 1.15
N ASP A 42 3.74 13.43 2.10
CA ASP A 42 5.19 13.56 2.07
C ASP A 42 5.95 12.34 2.61
N TRP A 43 5.21 11.29 3.00
CA TRP A 43 5.80 10.14 3.65
C TRP A 43 6.47 9.17 2.67
N GLU A 44 7.77 8.95 2.84
CA GLU A 44 8.52 7.95 2.07
C GLU A 44 8.56 6.60 2.79
N VAL A 45 7.96 5.57 2.20
CA VAL A 45 8.00 4.21 2.75
C VAL A 45 9.07 3.37 2.06
N ARG A 46 9.99 2.80 2.85
CA ARG A 46 10.98 1.85 2.35
C ARG A 46 10.43 0.43 2.33
N ALA A 47 10.81 -0.35 1.32
CA ALA A 47 10.43 -1.76 1.20
C ALA A 47 10.84 -2.64 2.39
N THR A 48 11.94 -2.31 3.07
CA THR A 48 12.41 -3.00 4.29
C THR A 48 11.54 -2.66 5.49
N GLN A 49 11.05 -1.41 5.59
CA GLN A 49 10.16 -0.98 6.66
C GLN A 49 8.85 -1.77 6.61
N ILE A 50 8.25 -1.94 5.42
CA ILE A 50 7.02 -2.74 5.25
C ILE A 50 7.21 -4.19 5.71
N GLN A 51 8.36 -4.79 5.40
CA GLN A 51 8.65 -6.16 5.84
C GLN A 51 8.75 -6.27 7.36
N GLN A 52 9.37 -5.28 8.01
CA GLN A 52 9.49 -5.23 9.47
C GLN A 52 8.14 -4.95 10.14
N GLU A 53 7.39 -3.96 9.64
CA GLU A 53 6.15 -3.48 10.23
C GLU A 53 5.02 -4.52 10.15
N PHE A 54 4.93 -5.25 9.04
CA PHE A 54 3.91 -6.29 8.84
C PHE A 54 4.42 -7.71 9.09
N GLY A 55 5.69 -7.89 9.44
CA GLY A 55 6.30 -9.22 9.63
C GLY A 55 6.22 -10.11 8.38
N ILE A 56 6.30 -9.52 7.18
CA ILE A 56 6.19 -10.25 5.92
C ILE A 56 7.54 -10.41 5.23
N GLY A 57 7.73 -11.56 4.57
CA GLY A 57 8.91 -11.81 3.75
C GLY A 57 8.91 -11.02 2.44
N ARG A 58 10.10 -10.89 1.84
CA ARG A 58 10.33 -10.20 0.56
C ARG A 58 9.38 -10.68 -0.55
N GLU A 59 9.17 -11.99 -0.68
CA GLU A 59 8.34 -12.57 -1.74
C GLU A 59 6.87 -12.14 -1.60
N LYS A 60 6.33 -12.19 -0.38
CA LYS A 60 4.95 -11.76 -0.11
C LYS A 60 4.78 -10.28 -0.42
N ARG A 61 5.72 -9.43 0.00
CA ARG A 61 5.72 -8.00 -0.36
C ARG A 61 5.74 -7.80 -1.87
N GLN A 62 6.64 -8.50 -2.59
CA GLN A 62 6.74 -8.39 -4.05
C GLN A 62 5.45 -8.83 -4.76
N ARG A 63 4.79 -9.88 -4.28
CA ARG A 63 3.49 -10.31 -4.78
C ARG A 63 2.44 -9.21 -4.62
N MET A 64 2.33 -8.64 -3.42
CA MET A 64 1.36 -7.58 -3.13
C MET A 64 1.61 -6.33 -3.99
N TYR A 65 2.87 -5.96 -4.18
CA TYR A 65 3.24 -4.85 -5.06
C TYR A 65 2.78 -5.09 -6.50
N LYS A 66 3.09 -6.25 -7.08
CA LYS A 66 2.65 -6.61 -8.45
C LYS A 66 1.13 -6.62 -8.59
N GLN A 67 0.42 -7.04 -7.56
CA GLN A 67 -1.05 -7.03 -7.55
C GLN A 67 -1.61 -5.60 -7.55
N LEU A 68 -1.00 -4.68 -6.78
CA LEU A 68 -1.35 -3.27 -6.81
C LEU A 68 -0.99 -2.59 -8.14
N GLU A 69 0.16 -2.92 -8.73
CA GLU A 69 0.55 -2.43 -10.07
C GLU A 69 -0.45 -2.90 -11.13
N HIS A 70 -0.80 -4.18 -11.11
CA HIS A 70 -1.77 -4.74 -12.05
C HIS A 70 -3.17 -4.11 -11.92
N ALA A 71 -3.56 -3.75 -10.70
CA ALA A 71 -4.81 -3.04 -10.43
C ALA A 71 -4.72 -1.52 -10.64
N GLY A 72 -3.57 -0.98 -11.10
CA GLY A 72 -3.37 0.44 -11.36
C GLY A 72 -3.24 1.32 -10.10
N HIS A 73 -3.10 0.70 -8.92
CA HIS A 73 -3.01 1.39 -7.62
C HIS A 73 -1.59 1.71 -7.19
N LEU A 74 -0.58 1.19 -7.88
CA LEU A 74 0.83 1.40 -7.55
C LEU A 74 1.65 1.53 -8.82
N VAL A 75 2.63 2.44 -8.81
CA VAL A 75 3.63 2.60 -9.86
C VAL A 75 5.00 2.64 -9.22
N GLN A 76 5.94 1.86 -9.74
CA GLN A 76 7.35 1.90 -9.34
C GLN A 76 8.20 2.48 -10.47
N LEU A 77 8.92 3.56 -10.17
CA LEU A 77 9.89 4.17 -11.07
C LEU A 77 11.30 3.89 -10.54
N ASN A 78 12.10 3.18 -11.33
CA ASN A 78 13.51 2.96 -11.01
C ASN A 78 14.32 4.12 -11.59
N GLY A 79 15.00 4.85 -10.71
CA GLY A 79 15.84 5.97 -11.05
C GLY A 79 17.25 5.81 -10.53
N ARG A 80 18.13 6.67 -11.01
CA ARG A 80 19.46 6.84 -10.43
C ARG A 80 19.42 8.11 -9.59
N GLY A 81 19.68 7.95 -8.30
CA GLY A 81 19.84 9.07 -7.37
C GLY A 81 21.03 9.95 -7.75
N ILE A 82 21.08 11.13 -7.16
CA ILE A 82 22.12 12.15 -7.39
C ILE A 82 23.52 11.60 -7.02
N ASP A 83 23.56 10.69 -6.04
CA ASP A 83 24.75 9.97 -5.59
C ASP A 83 25.14 8.76 -6.48
N GLY A 84 24.41 8.55 -7.58
CA GLY A 84 24.64 7.45 -8.50
C GLY A 84 24.06 6.11 -8.07
N ARG A 85 23.40 6.03 -6.89
CA ARG A 85 22.75 4.80 -6.41
C ARG A 85 21.41 4.58 -7.11
N TRP A 86 21.04 3.31 -7.26
CA TRP A 86 19.70 2.97 -7.71
C TRP A 86 18.69 3.29 -6.60
N THR A 87 17.69 4.09 -6.94
CA THR A 87 16.54 4.37 -6.08
C THR A 87 15.28 3.91 -6.79
N THR A 88 14.31 3.45 -6.01
CA THR A 88 12.98 3.12 -6.53
C THR A 88 12.00 4.06 -5.86
N GLU A 89 11.44 4.96 -6.66
CA GLU A 89 10.31 5.78 -6.24
C GLU A 89 9.04 4.94 -6.40
N THR A 90 8.20 4.91 -5.38
CA THR A 90 6.94 4.15 -5.40
C THR A 90 5.80 5.11 -5.09
N THR A 91 4.87 5.24 -6.03
CA THR A 91 3.69 6.10 -5.88
C THR A 91 2.45 5.23 -5.80
N ALA A 92 1.66 5.41 -4.75
CA ALA A 92 0.36 4.75 -4.58
C ALA A 92 -0.78 5.69 -4.97
N TYR A 93 -1.84 5.15 -5.57
CA TYR A 93 -3.00 5.92 -6.03
C TYR A 93 -4.28 5.38 -5.41
N GLN A 94 -5.11 6.29 -4.89
CA GLN A 94 -6.45 5.94 -4.43
C GLN A 94 -7.35 5.45 -5.57
N VAL A 95 -7.29 6.09 -6.72
CA VAL A 95 -8.04 5.72 -7.94
C VAL A 95 -7.06 5.10 -8.93
N PRO A 96 -7.35 3.91 -9.49
CA PRO A 96 -6.48 3.28 -10.48
C PRO A 96 -6.10 4.20 -11.63
N ARG A 97 -4.80 4.19 -12.00
CA ARG A 97 -4.29 4.84 -13.20
C ARG A 97 -3.71 3.75 -14.11
N ASN A 98 -4.47 3.40 -15.16
CA ASN A 98 -4.02 2.55 -16.26
C ASN A 98 -3.81 3.39 -17.52
#